data_AF-A0A9Q0AWF9-F1
#
_entry.id   AF-A0A9Q0AWF9-F1
#
_cell.length_a   1.000
_cell.length_b   1.000
_cell.length_c   1.000
_cell.angle_alpha   90.00
_cell.angle_beta   90.00
_cell.angle_gamma   90.00
#
_symmetry.space_group_name_H-M   'P 1'
#
loop_
_entity.id
_entity.type
_entity.pdbx_description
1 polymer ?
#
loop_
_entity_poly.entity_id
_entity_poly.type
_entity_poly.pdbx_seq_one_letter_code
_entity_poly.pdbx_strand_id
1 'polypeptide(L)'
;MKYANLLLAALAAPLQAAFTWKNVKIGGGGGFVPSIQFHPTTKGVAYARTDIGGLYRLNADDSWTPVTDANGFADDSHWNRWGVDALALDPQDPNKVFIAVGMYTNSCSDKGATWSFTDLPFKVGGNMPGRGNGERLAVDPKNSNIIYFGARSGNGLYKSTSFSKVSSFTAVGTFRAGPADNEYSGDIQGINFVTFDSTSAALSGATSRIFVGVAENTTSSVYVSNDAGSTWSAVAGQPGRYFPHKGRIQPTEKVGDEALPERLTAI
;
A
#
# COMPACT_ATOMS: atom_id res chain seq x y z
N MET A 1 -61.69 -0.02 36.17
CA MET A 1 -60.65 0.94 36.60
C MET A 1 -59.36 0.13 36.68
N LYS A 2 -58.46 0.18 35.69
CA LYS A 2 -57.45 1.25 35.45
C LYS A 2 -56.61 1.44 36.73
N TYR A 3 -55.29 1.24 36.83
CA TYR A 3 -54.18 1.61 35.96
C TYR A 3 -52.92 0.80 36.39
N ALA A 4 -52.17 0.24 35.43
CA ALA A 4 -50.78 0.61 35.12
C ALA A 4 -49.69 0.20 36.14
N ASN A 5 -49.15 -1.01 35.96
CA ASN A 5 -47.78 -1.33 36.36
C ASN A 5 -46.83 -0.59 35.39
N LEU A 6 -46.39 0.60 35.76
CA LEU A 6 -45.30 1.28 35.06
C LEU A 6 -43.98 0.53 35.30
N LEU A 7 -43.53 -0.20 34.28
CA LEU A 7 -42.13 -0.57 34.12
C LEU A 7 -41.31 0.71 33.99
N LEU A 8 -40.60 1.11 35.06
CA LEU A 8 -39.49 2.05 34.96
C LEU A 8 -38.24 1.26 34.56
N ALA A 9 -38.11 0.95 33.27
CA ALA A 9 -36.80 0.62 32.70
C ALA A 9 -36.03 1.94 32.58
N ALA A 10 -35.21 2.26 33.59
CA ALA A 10 -34.26 3.35 33.49
C ALA A 10 -33.27 3.00 32.37
N LEU A 11 -33.43 3.65 31.21
CA LEU A 11 -32.41 3.71 30.18
C LEU A 11 -31.21 4.47 30.76
N ALA A 12 -30.30 3.74 31.38
CA ALA A 12 -28.97 4.24 31.67
C ALA A 12 -28.22 4.40 30.34
N ALA A 13 -28.45 5.51 29.64
CA ALA A 13 -27.55 5.93 28.59
C ALA A 13 -26.21 6.25 29.27
N PRO A 14 -25.08 5.60 28.89
CA PRO A 14 -23.80 5.98 29.44
C PRO A 14 -23.55 7.45 29.08
N LEU A 15 -23.41 8.31 30.09
CA LEU A 15 -22.83 9.64 29.91
C LEU A 15 -21.36 9.43 29.55
N GLN A 16 -21.07 9.31 28.25
CA GLN A 16 -19.71 9.45 27.78
C GLN A 16 -19.32 10.93 27.91
N ALA A 17 -18.46 11.23 28.88
CA ALA A 17 -17.85 12.54 28.95
C ALA A 17 -17.10 12.82 27.63
N ALA A 18 -17.33 13.99 27.04
CA ALA A 18 -16.61 14.39 25.84
C ALA A 18 -15.15 14.68 26.21
N PHE A 19 -14.24 13.80 25.81
CA PHE A 19 -12.81 14.00 25.96
C PHE A 19 -12.20 14.57 24.69
N THR A 20 -11.28 15.51 24.85
CA THR A 20 -10.41 15.97 23.76
C THR A 20 -9.05 15.30 23.92
N TRP A 21 -8.76 14.34 23.06
CA TRP A 21 -7.48 13.66 23.02
C TRP A 21 -6.49 14.41 22.13
N LYS A 22 -5.26 14.60 22.63
CA LYS A 22 -4.16 15.21 21.90
C LYS A 22 -2.86 14.50 22.23
N ASN A 23 -1.97 14.40 21.24
CA ASN A 23 -0.61 13.92 21.45
C ASN A 23 0.19 14.92 22.30
N VAL A 24 1.04 14.38 23.19
CA VAL A 24 2.12 15.16 23.80
C VAL A 24 3.14 15.49 22.71
N LYS A 25 3.53 16.76 22.60
CA LYS A 25 4.42 17.22 21.52
C LYS A 25 5.86 16.79 21.78
N ILE A 26 6.31 15.76 21.07
CA ILE A 26 7.71 15.28 21.08
C ILE A 26 8.53 15.77 19.87
N GLY A 27 7.89 16.34 18.84
CA GLY A 27 8.55 16.82 17.62
C GLY A 27 8.25 15.93 16.42
N GLY A 28 9.25 15.68 15.56
CA GLY A 28 9.13 14.98 14.26
C GLY A 28 8.83 13.48 14.33
N GLY A 29 8.00 13.04 15.26
CA GLY A 29 7.61 11.65 15.48
C GLY A 29 8.65 10.85 16.29
N GLY A 30 9.86 10.67 15.75
CA GLY A 30 10.92 9.84 16.36
C GLY A 30 10.89 8.35 15.97
N GLY A 31 9.98 7.97 15.07
CA GLY A 31 9.90 6.63 14.46
C GLY A 31 10.28 6.62 12.97
N PHE A 32 10.17 5.47 12.32
CA PHE A 32 10.47 5.34 10.89
C PHE A 32 9.24 5.65 10.03
N VAL A 33 9.41 6.55 9.05
CA VAL A 33 8.41 6.90 8.05
C VAL A 33 8.90 6.37 6.70
N PRO A 34 8.51 5.15 6.28
CA PRO A 34 9.12 4.53 5.10
C PRO A 34 8.81 5.25 3.78
N SER A 35 7.71 6.01 3.73
CA SER A 35 7.31 6.71 2.52
C SER A 35 6.34 7.87 2.77
N ILE A 36 6.48 8.89 1.92
CA ILE A 36 5.56 10.01 1.77
C ILE A 36 5.15 10.06 0.30
N GLN A 37 3.85 10.02 0.03
CA GLN A 37 3.30 10.16 -1.31
C GLN A 37 2.56 11.48 -1.45
N PHE A 38 2.94 12.24 -2.47
CA PHE A 38 2.27 13.46 -2.89
C PHE A 38 1.25 13.13 -3.97
N HIS A 39 0.08 13.77 -3.92
CA HIS A 39 -0.91 13.62 -4.96
C HIS A 39 -0.34 14.13 -6.29
N PRO A 40 -0.44 13.35 -7.39
CA PRO A 40 0.26 13.69 -8.63
C PRO A 40 -0.27 14.96 -9.31
N THR A 41 -1.52 15.35 -9.02
CA THR A 41 -2.23 16.45 -9.71
C THR A 41 -2.79 17.52 -8.75
N THR A 42 -2.67 17.33 -7.43
CA THR A 42 -3.32 18.22 -6.44
C THR A 42 -2.30 18.69 -5.41
N LYS A 43 -1.94 19.96 -5.47
CA LYS A 43 -1.00 20.58 -4.52
C LYS A 43 -1.55 20.50 -3.09
N GLY A 44 -0.65 20.24 -2.13
CA GLY A 44 -0.99 20.24 -0.70
C GLY A 44 -1.66 18.95 -0.21
N VAL A 45 -1.90 17.98 -1.08
CA VAL A 45 -2.37 16.64 -0.69
C VAL A 45 -1.18 15.70 -0.63
N ALA A 46 -0.85 15.24 0.57
CA ALA A 46 0.18 14.24 0.79
C ALA A 46 -0.17 13.35 1.98
N TYR A 47 0.33 12.12 1.93
CA TYR A 47 0.18 11.14 3.00
C TYR A 47 1.52 10.50 3.32
N ALA A 48 1.78 10.32 4.62
CA ALA A 48 2.95 9.64 5.13
C ALA A 48 2.52 8.33 5.80
N ARG A 49 3.04 7.21 5.31
CA ARG A 49 2.85 5.90 5.97
C ARG A 49 3.99 5.64 6.93
N THR A 50 3.69 4.97 8.03
CA THR A 50 4.67 4.54 9.03
C THR A 50 4.62 3.03 9.21
N ASP A 51 5.69 2.47 9.79
CA ASP A 51 5.78 1.02 9.98
C ASP A 51 4.94 0.49 11.15
N ILE A 52 4.76 1.28 12.21
CA ILE A 52 3.97 0.90 13.40
C ILE A 52 2.98 1.96 13.91
N GLY A 53 2.92 3.14 13.29
CA GLY A 53 2.20 4.32 13.81
C GLY A 53 1.07 4.83 12.92
N GLY A 54 0.64 4.05 11.94
CA GLY A 54 -0.46 4.38 11.04
C GLY A 54 -0.11 5.28 9.86
N LEU A 55 -1.14 5.96 9.37
CA LEU A 55 -1.11 6.87 8.22
C LEU A 55 -1.38 8.31 8.68
N TYR A 56 -0.61 9.26 8.15
CA TYR A 56 -0.78 10.68 8.40
C TYR A 56 -1.11 11.45 7.13
N ARG A 57 -1.96 12.47 7.23
CA ARG A 57 -2.29 13.41 6.15
C ARG A 57 -1.65 14.77 6.41
N LEU A 58 -1.05 15.35 5.38
CA LEU A 58 -0.49 16.70 5.41
C LEU A 58 -1.62 17.74 5.53
N ASN A 59 -1.43 18.70 6.41
CA ASN A 59 -2.31 19.85 6.60
C ASN A 59 -1.74 21.10 5.89
N ALA A 60 -2.57 22.13 5.75
CA ALA A 60 -2.18 23.38 5.09
C ALA A 60 -1.13 24.19 5.87
N ASP A 61 -0.96 23.92 7.16
CA ASP A 61 0.04 24.53 8.05
C ASP A 61 1.30 23.66 8.20
N ASP A 62 1.51 22.73 7.28
CA ASP A 62 2.61 21.74 7.25
C ASP A 62 2.65 20.78 8.45
N SER A 63 1.59 20.75 9.28
CA SER A 63 1.40 19.73 10.29
C SER A 63 0.81 18.45 9.72
N TRP A 64 0.79 17.38 10.53
CA TRP A 64 0.32 16.06 10.12
C TRP A 64 -0.80 15.57 11.04
N THR A 65 -1.92 15.17 10.44
CA THR A 65 -3.06 14.58 11.17
C THR A 65 -3.01 13.06 11.06
N PRO A 66 -3.02 12.29 12.17
CA PRO A 66 -3.18 10.84 12.12
C PRO A 66 -4.58 10.50 11.61
N VAL A 67 -4.66 9.60 10.62
CA VAL A 67 -5.92 9.23 9.95
C VAL A 67 -6.43 7.88 10.43
N THR A 68 -5.53 7.01 10.89
CA THR A 68 -5.85 5.63 11.30
C THR A 68 -6.48 5.51 12.68
N ASP A 69 -6.43 6.57 13.50
CA ASP A 69 -7.04 6.56 14.83
C ASP A 69 -8.54 6.91 14.77
N ALA A 70 -9.01 7.36 13.60
CA ALA A 70 -10.39 7.77 13.40
C ALA A 70 -11.34 6.56 13.26
N ASN A 71 -12.56 6.72 13.75
CA ASN A 71 -13.69 5.80 13.53
C ASN A 71 -13.45 4.34 13.92
N GLY A 72 -12.55 4.07 14.87
CA GLY A 72 -12.19 2.70 15.28
C GLY A 72 -11.46 1.92 14.20
N PHE A 73 -10.79 2.60 13.25
CA PHE A 73 -10.03 1.91 12.22
C PHE A 73 -8.88 1.11 12.82
N ALA A 74 -7.99 1.76 13.56
CA ALA A 74 -6.98 1.09 14.35
C ALA A 74 -7.26 1.39 15.84
N ASP A 75 -7.25 0.34 16.64
CA ASP A 75 -7.45 0.35 18.08
C ASP A 75 -6.75 -0.88 18.67
N ASP A 76 -6.88 -1.11 19.97
CA ASP A 76 -6.20 -2.24 20.63
C ASP A 76 -6.58 -3.61 20.05
N SER A 77 -7.82 -3.76 19.57
CA SER A 77 -8.32 -5.00 18.95
C SER A 77 -7.95 -5.14 17.47
N HIS A 78 -7.53 -4.04 16.83
CA HIS A 78 -7.15 -3.96 15.43
C HIS A 78 -5.77 -3.31 15.25
N TRP A 79 -4.90 -3.53 16.24
CA TRP A 79 -3.61 -2.85 16.38
C TRP A 79 -2.71 -3.06 15.16
N ASN A 80 -2.88 -4.18 14.48
CA ASN A 80 -2.14 -4.54 13.27
C ASN A 80 -2.38 -3.56 12.11
N ARG A 81 -3.45 -2.75 12.15
CA ARG A 81 -3.77 -1.74 11.13
C ARG A 81 -2.94 -0.47 11.23
N TRP A 82 -2.22 -0.24 12.33
CA TRP A 82 -1.20 0.79 12.36
C TRP A 82 0.03 0.44 11.49
N GLY A 83 0.20 -0.82 11.11
CA GLY A 83 1.23 -1.22 10.15
C GLY A 83 0.79 -0.94 8.72
N VAL A 84 1.32 0.11 8.10
CA VAL A 84 0.95 0.52 6.73
C VAL A 84 2.07 0.15 5.76
N ASP A 85 1.89 -0.95 5.03
CA ASP A 85 2.92 -1.53 4.14
C ASP A 85 2.98 -0.85 2.77
N ALA A 86 1.85 -0.37 2.29
CA ALA A 86 1.76 0.32 1.01
C ALA A 86 0.63 1.34 1.00
N LEU A 87 0.81 2.40 0.22
CA LEU A 87 -0.17 3.47 0.06
C LEU A 87 -0.23 3.93 -1.41
N ALA A 88 -1.43 4.22 -1.90
CA ALA A 88 -1.64 4.77 -3.23
C ALA A 88 -2.71 5.87 -3.19
N LEU A 89 -2.48 6.95 -3.92
CA LEU A 89 -3.45 8.02 -4.11
C LEU A 89 -4.09 7.84 -5.48
N ASP A 90 -5.40 8.04 -5.57
CA ASP A 90 -6.12 8.01 -6.83
C ASP A 90 -5.81 9.27 -7.65
N PRO A 91 -5.13 9.19 -8.80
CA PRO A 91 -4.75 10.38 -9.56
C PRO A 91 -5.93 11.22 -10.06
N GLN A 92 -7.13 10.62 -10.11
CA GLN A 92 -8.36 11.25 -10.58
C GLN A 92 -9.25 11.74 -9.42
N ASP A 93 -8.96 11.37 -8.18
CA ASP A 93 -9.76 11.75 -7.01
C ASP A 93 -8.88 12.02 -5.78
N PRO A 94 -8.57 13.28 -5.46
CA PRO A 94 -7.71 13.64 -4.35
C PRO A 94 -8.26 13.31 -2.96
N ASN A 95 -9.51 12.85 -2.88
CA ASN A 95 -10.12 12.41 -1.63
C ASN A 95 -9.99 10.89 -1.42
N LYS A 96 -9.48 10.15 -2.41
CA LYS A 96 -9.30 8.70 -2.32
C LYS A 96 -7.84 8.33 -2.09
N VAL A 97 -7.63 7.62 -1.00
CA VAL A 97 -6.39 6.95 -0.65
C VAL A 97 -6.68 5.48 -0.40
N PHE A 98 -5.82 4.62 -0.94
CA PHE A 98 -5.83 3.19 -0.70
C PHE A 98 -4.60 2.83 0.13
N ILE A 99 -4.78 1.94 1.10
CA ILE A 99 -3.69 1.46 1.96
C ILE A 99 -3.76 -0.07 2.08
N ALA A 100 -2.59 -0.71 2.09
CA ALA A 100 -2.46 -2.10 2.50
C ALA A 100 -1.95 -2.13 3.94
N VAL A 101 -2.74 -2.74 4.83
CA VAL A 101 -2.46 -2.73 6.27
C VAL A 101 -2.28 -4.12 6.86
N GLY A 102 -1.39 -4.21 7.83
CA GLY A 102 -0.99 -5.41 8.56
C GLY A 102 0.43 -5.21 9.09
N MET A 103 0.72 -5.63 10.33
CA MET A 103 2.00 -5.32 10.97
C MET A 103 3.11 -6.31 10.62
N TYR A 104 2.81 -7.60 10.76
CA TYR A 104 3.79 -8.68 10.67
C TYR A 104 3.23 -9.86 9.90
N THR A 105 4.11 -10.61 9.22
CA THR A 105 3.71 -11.87 8.55
C THR A 105 3.89 -13.11 9.44
N ASN A 106 4.60 -13.00 10.57
CA ASN A 106 4.90 -14.14 11.46
C ASN A 106 3.88 -14.48 12.56
N SER A 107 2.84 -13.67 12.83
CA SER A 107 1.89 -13.90 13.96
C SER A 107 0.39 -13.79 13.58
N CYS A 108 -0.50 -14.40 14.40
CA CYS A 108 -1.86 -14.87 14.06
C CYS A 108 -2.99 -13.84 14.30
N SER A 109 -3.97 -13.84 13.36
CA SER A 109 -5.25 -13.11 13.24
C SER A 109 -5.17 -11.62 13.55
N ASP A 110 -5.89 -10.75 12.86
CA ASP A 110 -7.13 -10.19 13.39
C ASP A 110 -7.90 -9.55 12.23
N LYS A 111 -9.22 -9.78 12.23
CA LYS A 111 -10.18 -9.18 11.32
C LYS A 111 -10.89 -8.03 12.02
N GLY A 112 -11.32 -7.04 11.25
CA GLY A 112 -12.39 -6.15 11.69
C GLY A 112 -12.65 -4.99 10.76
N ALA A 113 -13.52 -4.08 11.21
CA ALA A 113 -14.32 -3.19 10.38
C ALA A 113 -14.29 -1.74 10.87
N THR A 114 -14.13 -0.76 9.96
CA THR A 114 -15.01 0.40 9.60
C THR A 114 -14.55 1.14 8.32
N TRP A 115 -13.84 0.45 7.41
CA TRP A 115 -13.47 0.91 6.06
C TRP A 115 -14.06 -0.09 5.05
N SER A 116 -14.10 0.25 3.76
CA SER A 116 -14.43 -0.76 2.74
C SER A 116 -13.23 -1.69 2.58
N PHE A 117 -13.16 -2.75 3.40
CA PHE A 117 -12.10 -3.74 3.31
C PHE A 117 -12.35 -4.69 2.16
N THR A 118 -11.27 -5.07 1.47
CA THR A 118 -11.21 -6.35 0.78
C THR A 118 -10.23 -7.20 1.56
N ASP A 119 -10.73 -8.23 2.24
CA ASP A 119 -9.88 -9.18 2.94
C ASP A 119 -8.93 -9.85 1.94
N LEU A 120 -7.64 -9.83 2.24
CA LEU A 120 -6.65 -10.58 1.49
C LEU A 120 -6.52 -12.00 2.06
N PRO A 121 -6.29 -13.03 1.23
CA PRO A 121 -6.12 -14.40 1.71
C PRO A 121 -4.72 -14.65 2.33
N PHE A 122 -3.97 -13.60 2.63
CA PHE A 122 -2.62 -13.63 3.17
C PHE A 122 -2.34 -12.37 4.00
N LYS A 123 -1.23 -12.38 4.75
CA LYS A 123 -0.83 -11.28 5.64
C LYS A 123 -0.08 -10.17 4.90
N VAL A 124 -0.18 -8.97 5.44
CA VAL A 124 0.55 -7.77 5.02
C VAL A 124 1.58 -7.41 6.09
N GLY A 125 2.71 -6.82 5.69
CA GLY A 125 3.90 -6.70 6.54
C GLY A 125 4.47 -5.29 6.65
N GLY A 126 3.68 -4.35 7.19
CA GLY A 126 4.05 -2.95 7.39
C GLY A 126 5.32 -2.74 8.22
N ASN A 127 5.61 -3.65 9.15
CA ASN A 127 6.84 -3.68 9.95
C ASN A 127 7.80 -4.84 9.61
N MET A 128 7.64 -5.48 8.44
CA MET A 128 8.57 -6.52 7.97
C MET A 128 9.82 -5.92 7.31
N PRO A 129 10.93 -6.67 7.15
CA PRO A 129 12.06 -6.24 6.34
C PRO A 129 11.64 -5.87 4.91
N GLY A 130 12.29 -4.85 4.34
CA GLY A 130 11.93 -4.32 3.02
C GLY A 130 10.70 -3.40 3.00
N ARG A 131 10.17 -2.98 4.16
CA ARG A 131 9.07 -1.98 4.27
C ARG A 131 9.40 -0.59 3.71
N GLY A 132 10.69 -0.27 3.57
CA GLY A 132 11.17 0.92 2.86
C GLY A 132 10.93 0.86 1.34
N ASN A 133 10.87 -0.35 0.79
CA ASN A 133 10.62 -0.58 -0.63
C ASN A 133 9.17 -0.18 -0.94
N GLY A 134 8.90 0.34 -2.14
CA GLY A 134 7.55 0.77 -2.49
C GLY A 134 7.42 1.79 -3.61
N GLU A 135 6.19 2.19 -3.94
CA GLU A 135 4.95 1.69 -3.32
C GLU A 135 4.47 0.38 -3.96
N ARG A 136 4.06 -0.59 -3.13
CA ARG A 136 3.51 -1.88 -3.60
C ARG A 136 2.09 -1.77 -4.12
N LEU A 137 1.42 -0.66 -3.83
CA LEU A 137 0.06 -0.37 -4.26
C LEU A 137 0.11 0.72 -5.31
N ALA A 138 -0.66 0.56 -6.40
CA ALA A 138 -0.77 1.55 -7.46
C ALA A 138 -2.19 1.62 -8.00
N VAL A 139 -2.70 2.83 -8.17
CA VAL A 139 -3.99 3.10 -8.84
C VAL A 139 -3.69 3.49 -10.29
N ASP A 140 -4.43 2.91 -11.24
CA ASP A 140 -4.30 3.21 -12.65
C ASP A 140 -4.67 4.68 -12.90
N PRO A 141 -3.77 5.49 -13.48
CA PRO A 141 -4.01 6.93 -13.69
C PRO A 141 -5.13 7.23 -14.69
N LYS A 142 -5.58 6.24 -15.45
CA LYS A 142 -6.66 6.37 -16.44
C LYS A 142 -7.95 5.70 -16.00
N ASN A 143 -7.91 4.89 -14.94
CA ASN A 143 -9.09 4.21 -14.43
C ASN A 143 -8.96 3.88 -12.94
N SER A 144 -9.56 4.71 -12.09
CA SER A 144 -9.55 4.58 -10.63
C SER A 144 -10.04 3.24 -10.09
N ASN A 145 -10.79 2.46 -10.88
CA ASN A 145 -11.26 1.14 -10.48
C ASN A 145 -10.18 0.05 -10.63
N ILE A 146 -9.07 0.35 -11.30
CA ILE A 146 -7.95 -0.56 -11.50
C ILE A 146 -6.87 -0.25 -10.48
N ILE A 147 -6.66 -1.18 -9.56
CA ILE A 147 -5.67 -1.07 -8.50
C ILE A 147 -4.86 -2.35 -8.50
N TYR A 148 -3.54 -2.22 -8.49
CA TYR A 148 -2.62 -3.33 -8.35
C TYR A 148 -1.98 -3.31 -6.97
N PHE A 149 -1.80 -4.51 -6.41
CA PHE A 149 -1.09 -4.73 -5.15
C PHE A 149 -0.03 -5.82 -5.32
N GLY A 150 1.22 -5.47 -5.05
CA GLY A 150 2.32 -6.39 -4.95
C GLY A 150 2.44 -7.00 -3.56
N ALA A 151 2.21 -8.30 -3.43
CA ALA A 151 2.20 -8.96 -2.13
C ALA A 151 3.59 -9.50 -1.71
N ARG A 152 3.75 -9.68 -0.40
CA ARG A 152 4.88 -10.35 0.25
C ARG A 152 4.68 -11.87 0.26
N SER A 153 5.65 -12.59 0.81
CA SER A 153 5.51 -14.01 1.17
C SER A 153 5.17 -14.94 -0.01
N GLY A 154 5.51 -14.52 -1.23
CA GLY A 154 5.34 -15.35 -2.45
C GLY A 154 3.93 -15.32 -3.00
N ASN A 155 3.07 -14.46 -2.47
CA ASN A 155 1.68 -14.39 -2.88
C ASN A 155 1.52 -13.80 -4.30
N GLY A 156 2.49 -13.01 -4.76
CA GLY A 156 2.54 -12.48 -6.13
C GLY A 156 1.75 -11.17 -6.30
N LEU A 157 1.27 -10.93 -7.51
CA LEU A 157 0.58 -9.69 -7.88
C LEU A 157 -0.94 -9.87 -7.83
N TYR A 158 -1.65 -8.87 -7.33
CA TYR A 158 -3.10 -8.85 -7.19
C TYR A 158 -3.71 -7.61 -7.86
N LYS A 159 -4.95 -7.74 -8.37
CA LYS A 159 -5.69 -6.67 -9.07
C LYS A 159 -7.15 -6.58 -8.59
N SER A 160 -7.69 -5.35 -8.55
CA SER A 160 -8.96 -4.86 -7.97
C SER A 160 -10.30 -5.57 -8.30
N THR A 161 -11.40 -5.02 -7.72
CA THR A 161 -12.80 -5.50 -7.47
C THR A 161 -12.96 -6.68 -6.51
N SER A 162 -12.03 -7.61 -6.47
CA SER A 162 -11.96 -8.66 -5.45
C SER A 162 -10.55 -8.93 -4.95
N PHE A 163 -9.58 -8.10 -5.38
CA PHE A 163 -8.14 -8.37 -5.22
C PHE A 163 -7.85 -9.83 -5.57
N SER A 164 -8.10 -10.17 -6.84
CA SER A 164 -7.78 -11.49 -7.38
C SER A 164 -6.33 -11.57 -7.81
N LYS A 165 -5.72 -12.74 -7.66
CA LYS A 165 -4.34 -12.99 -8.10
C LYS A 165 -4.24 -12.83 -9.62
N VAL A 166 -3.22 -12.10 -10.08
CA VAL A 166 -2.90 -11.92 -11.49
C VAL A 166 -2.11 -13.13 -11.97
N SER A 167 -2.80 -14.14 -12.49
CA SER A 167 -2.19 -15.42 -12.91
C SER A 167 -1.19 -15.28 -14.06
N SER A 168 -1.31 -14.24 -14.88
CA SER A 168 -0.36 -13.92 -15.96
C SER A 168 1.01 -13.45 -15.43
N PHE A 169 1.10 -13.04 -14.16
CA PHE A 169 2.34 -12.59 -13.53
C PHE A 169 2.86 -13.64 -12.54
N THR A 170 3.94 -14.32 -12.90
CA THR A 170 4.47 -15.46 -12.13
C THR A 170 5.69 -15.12 -11.27
N ALA A 171 6.31 -13.96 -11.48
CA ALA A 171 7.49 -13.55 -10.73
C ALA A 171 7.11 -13.08 -9.33
N VAL A 172 7.40 -13.90 -8.31
CA VAL A 172 7.03 -13.58 -6.92
C VAL A 172 8.14 -12.92 -6.11
N GLY A 173 9.39 -12.98 -6.58
CA GLY A 173 10.58 -12.56 -5.84
C GLY A 173 10.97 -13.55 -4.73
N THR A 174 12.24 -13.97 -4.70
CA THR A 174 12.71 -15.00 -3.75
C THR A 174 13.62 -14.46 -2.66
N PHE A 175 13.94 -13.17 -2.67
CA PHE A 175 14.86 -12.58 -1.71
C PHE A 175 14.31 -12.56 -0.27
N ARG A 176 15.15 -12.99 0.68
CA ARG A 176 14.93 -12.96 2.13
C ARG A 176 16.00 -12.08 2.78
N ALA A 177 15.65 -11.36 3.84
CA ALA A 177 16.61 -10.51 4.56
C ALA A 177 17.56 -11.33 5.45
N GLY A 178 17.13 -12.52 5.86
CA GLY A 178 17.92 -13.48 6.63
C GLY A 178 17.62 -14.93 6.23
N PRO A 179 18.16 -15.90 6.99
CA PRO A 179 17.94 -17.32 6.76
C PRO A 179 16.46 -17.70 6.71
N ALA A 180 16.08 -18.69 5.90
CA ALA A 180 14.68 -19.03 5.64
C ALA A 180 13.92 -19.55 6.88
N ASP A 181 14.64 -20.06 7.88
CA ASP A 181 14.11 -20.50 9.17
C ASP A 181 13.98 -19.37 10.20
N ASN A 182 14.45 -18.15 9.88
CA ASN A 182 14.27 -17.01 10.77
C ASN A 182 12.83 -16.49 10.72
N GLU A 183 12.19 -16.39 11.88
CA GLU A 183 10.79 -16.01 12.00
C GLU A 183 10.49 -14.59 11.45
N TYR A 184 11.41 -13.63 11.61
CA TYR A 184 11.19 -12.24 11.23
C TYR A 184 11.86 -11.85 9.91
N SER A 185 13.12 -12.25 9.71
CA SER A 185 13.91 -11.90 8.52
C SER A 185 13.90 -12.98 7.45
N GLY A 186 13.36 -14.16 7.77
CA GLY A 186 13.31 -15.28 6.86
C GLY A 186 12.18 -15.18 5.85
N ASP A 187 11.15 -14.35 5.99
CA ASP A 187 10.09 -14.24 4.97
C ASP A 187 10.59 -13.60 3.66
N ILE A 188 10.00 -13.97 2.51
CA ILE A 188 10.33 -13.35 1.23
C ILE A 188 9.71 -11.96 1.13
N GLN A 189 10.52 -10.99 0.71
CA GLN A 189 10.06 -9.60 0.59
C GLN A 189 9.00 -9.43 -0.51
N GLY A 190 9.00 -10.32 -1.50
CA GLY A 190 7.98 -10.39 -2.54
C GLY A 190 8.11 -9.29 -3.59
N ILE A 191 6.97 -8.70 -3.96
CA ILE A 191 6.93 -7.57 -4.89
C ILE A 191 7.26 -6.27 -4.15
N ASN A 192 8.15 -5.46 -4.72
CA ASN A 192 8.63 -4.21 -4.15
C ASN A 192 7.81 -3.00 -4.60
N PHE A 193 7.48 -2.90 -5.89
CA PHE A 193 6.67 -1.80 -6.39
C PHE A 193 5.81 -2.19 -7.58
N VAL A 194 4.75 -1.42 -7.79
CA VAL A 194 4.00 -1.37 -9.05
C VAL A 194 3.95 0.09 -9.51
N THR A 195 4.19 0.36 -10.79
CA THR A 195 4.06 1.72 -11.34
C THR A 195 3.45 1.68 -12.74
N PHE A 196 2.54 2.62 -12.99
CA PHE A 196 1.92 2.81 -14.28
C PHE A 196 2.71 3.84 -15.08
N ASP A 197 2.92 3.59 -16.35
CA ASP A 197 3.34 4.65 -17.28
C ASP A 197 2.11 5.41 -17.74
N SER A 198 1.83 6.52 -17.07
CA SER A 198 0.70 7.40 -17.38
C SER A 198 0.73 7.98 -18.80
N THR A 199 1.90 7.97 -19.46
CA THR A 199 2.07 8.46 -20.84
C THR A 199 1.74 7.41 -21.90
N SER A 200 1.69 6.13 -21.52
CA SER A 200 1.35 5.03 -22.43
C SER A 200 -0.09 5.13 -22.93
N ALA A 201 -0.53 4.28 -23.87
CA ALA A 201 -1.91 4.33 -24.38
C ALA A 201 -2.94 3.82 -23.36
N ALA A 202 -4.23 3.99 -23.63
CA ALA A 202 -5.27 3.26 -22.93
C ALA A 202 -5.67 2.05 -23.76
N LEU A 203 -5.77 0.87 -23.16
CA LEU A 203 -6.29 -0.34 -23.77
C LEU A 203 -7.56 -0.73 -23.01
N SER A 204 -8.70 -0.68 -23.69
CA SER A 204 -10.01 -0.98 -23.08
C SER A 204 -10.26 -0.23 -21.75
N GLY A 205 -9.83 1.03 -21.69
CA GLY A 205 -9.97 1.87 -20.50
C GLY A 205 -8.97 1.58 -19.37
N ALA A 206 -7.88 0.86 -19.62
CA ALA A 206 -6.78 0.65 -18.67
C ALA A 206 -5.46 1.21 -19.23
N THR A 207 -4.55 1.66 -18.39
CA THR A 207 -3.21 2.06 -18.81
C THR A 207 -2.46 0.87 -19.39
N SER A 208 -1.91 1.01 -20.60
CA SER A 208 -1.35 -0.11 -21.34
C SER A 208 -0.04 -0.61 -20.75
N ARG A 209 0.82 0.31 -20.31
CA ARG A 209 2.16 -0.04 -19.83
C ARG A 209 2.26 0.03 -18.30
N ILE A 210 2.67 -1.09 -17.71
CA ILE A 210 2.78 -1.29 -16.27
C ILE A 210 4.14 -1.92 -15.97
N PHE A 211 4.84 -1.40 -14.97
CA PHE A 211 6.08 -1.97 -14.47
C PHE A 211 5.89 -2.55 -13.06
N VAL A 212 6.51 -3.71 -12.82
CA VAL A 212 6.51 -4.38 -11.52
C VAL A 212 7.95 -4.70 -11.13
N GLY A 213 8.37 -4.20 -9.98
CA GLY A 213 9.65 -4.53 -9.38
C GLY A 213 9.50 -5.61 -8.32
N VAL A 214 10.34 -6.63 -8.35
CA VAL A 214 10.33 -7.77 -7.42
C VAL A 214 11.65 -7.86 -6.67
N ALA A 215 11.61 -8.31 -5.42
CA ALA A 215 12.80 -8.56 -4.61
C ALA A 215 13.48 -9.86 -5.09
N GLU A 216 14.29 -9.72 -6.14
CA GLU A 216 15.00 -10.81 -6.82
C GLU A 216 16.40 -10.36 -7.21
N ASN A 217 17.43 -11.07 -6.77
CA ASN A 217 18.84 -10.72 -6.99
C ASN A 217 19.65 -11.82 -7.68
N THR A 218 18.98 -12.84 -8.21
CA THR A 218 19.60 -13.95 -8.95
C THR A 218 19.10 -14.06 -10.38
N THR A 219 17.91 -13.51 -10.67
CA THR A 219 17.31 -13.51 -12.01
C THR A 219 16.89 -12.11 -12.45
N SER A 220 15.64 -11.91 -12.87
CA SER A 220 15.09 -10.61 -13.25
C SER A 220 14.30 -10.01 -12.09
N SER A 221 14.52 -8.73 -11.82
CA SER A 221 13.92 -7.96 -10.75
C SER A 221 12.92 -6.91 -11.22
N VAL A 222 12.85 -6.63 -12.53
CA VAL A 222 11.89 -5.69 -13.13
C VAL A 222 11.19 -6.33 -14.33
N TYR A 223 9.87 -6.24 -14.32
CA TYR A 223 9.01 -6.75 -15.39
C TYR A 223 8.13 -5.62 -15.94
N VAL A 224 7.76 -5.76 -17.22
CA VAL A 224 6.89 -4.84 -17.93
C VAL A 224 5.76 -5.60 -18.62
N SER A 225 4.55 -5.06 -18.52
CA SER A 225 3.43 -5.37 -19.42
C SER A 225 3.23 -4.17 -20.34
N ASN A 226 2.91 -4.42 -21.61
CA ASN A 226 2.50 -3.40 -22.58
C ASN A 226 1.03 -3.57 -23.01
N ASP A 227 0.31 -4.52 -22.41
CA ASP A 227 -1.04 -4.94 -22.75
C ASP A 227 -1.98 -4.93 -21.52
N ALA A 228 -1.82 -3.92 -20.66
CA ALA A 228 -2.64 -3.70 -19.46
C ALA A 228 -2.66 -4.87 -18.46
N GLY A 229 -1.55 -5.61 -18.38
CA GLY A 229 -1.30 -6.71 -17.46
C GLY A 229 -1.71 -8.08 -17.97
N SER A 230 -2.07 -8.21 -19.25
CA SER A 230 -2.40 -9.51 -19.86
C SER A 230 -1.17 -10.39 -20.01
N THR A 231 -0.03 -9.84 -20.39
CA THR A 231 1.25 -10.53 -20.47
C THR A 231 2.38 -9.69 -19.86
N TRP A 232 3.45 -10.37 -19.46
CA TRP A 232 4.58 -9.76 -18.77
C TRP A 232 5.90 -10.30 -19.30
N SER A 233 6.89 -9.43 -19.39
CA SER A 233 8.26 -9.77 -19.80
C SER A 233 9.26 -9.07 -18.89
N ALA A 234 10.43 -9.67 -18.70
CA ALA A 234 11.51 -8.99 -17.99
C ALA A 234 11.99 -7.78 -18.81
N VAL A 235 12.26 -6.65 -18.16
CA VAL A 235 12.85 -5.48 -18.82
C VAL A 235 14.26 -5.85 -19.32
N ALA A 236 14.50 -5.70 -20.62
CA ALA A 236 15.79 -6.02 -21.22
C ALA A 236 16.91 -5.12 -20.65
N GLY A 237 18.09 -5.69 -20.40
CA GLY A 237 19.27 -4.95 -19.94
C GLY A 237 19.23 -4.48 -18.47
N GLN A 238 18.26 -4.94 -17.67
CA GLN A 238 18.19 -4.61 -16.25
C GLN A 238 19.41 -5.13 -15.46
N PRO A 239 19.82 -4.47 -14.36
CA PRO A 239 20.86 -4.98 -13.47
C PRO A 239 20.44 -6.32 -12.83
N GLY A 240 21.34 -7.32 -12.84
CA GLY A 240 21.04 -8.66 -12.29
C GLY A 240 21.49 -8.90 -10.85
N ARG A 241 22.32 -8.02 -10.27
CA ARG A 241 22.92 -8.20 -8.93
C ARG A 241 22.05 -7.64 -7.78
N TYR A 242 21.27 -6.62 -8.08
CA TYR A 242 20.45 -5.89 -7.11
C TYR A 242 19.00 -5.90 -7.59
N PHE A 243 18.07 -5.74 -6.66
CA PHE A 243 16.67 -5.48 -6.98
C PHE A 243 16.31 -4.03 -6.65
N PRO A 244 15.28 -3.49 -7.31
CA PRO A 244 14.85 -2.12 -7.06
C PRO A 244 14.20 -1.97 -5.69
N HIS A 245 14.55 -0.91 -4.96
CA HIS A 245 13.88 -0.50 -3.74
C HIS A 245 12.61 0.31 -4.06
N LYS A 246 12.66 1.23 -5.03
CA LYS A 246 11.50 1.99 -5.54
C LYS A 246 11.48 2.04 -7.05
N GLY A 247 10.30 2.31 -7.63
CA GLY A 247 10.14 2.53 -9.06
C GLY A 247 9.11 3.61 -9.35
N ARG A 248 9.49 4.60 -10.17
CA ARG A 248 8.59 5.64 -10.67
C ARG A 248 8.93 5.95 -12.13
N ILE A 249 7.91 6.31 -12.90
CA ILE A 249 8.05 6.84 -14.25
C ILE A 249 8.04 8.37 -14.19
N GLN A 250 8.94 9.00 -14.93
CA GLN A 250 9.00 10.45 -15.12
C GLN A 250 8.31 10.84 -16.44
N PRO A 251 7.06 11.37 -16.43
CA PRO A 251 6.27 11.56 -17.65
C PRO A 251 6.86 12.54 -18.66
N THR A 252 7.69 13.49 -18.20
CA THR A 252 8.32 14.50 -19.06
C THR A 252 9.47 13.94 -19.90
N GLU A 253 10.02 12.80 -19.50
CA GLU A 253 11.04 12.08 -20.26
C GLU A 253 10.33 11.09 -21.20
N LYS A 254 9.75 11.61 -22.29
CA LYS A 254 8.98 10.83 -23.28
C LYS A 254 9.63 9.47 -23.57
N VAL A 255 8.87 8.38 -23.40
CA VAL A 255 9.32 7.02 -23.75
C VAL A 255 9.39 6.92 -25.28
N GLY A 256 10.59 7.01 -25.85
CA GLY A 256 10.87 6.62 -27.23
C GLY A 256 11.19 5.13 -27.29
N ASP A 257 10.85 4.48 -28.39
CA ASP A 257 10.82 3.01 -28.54
C ASP A 257 12.18 2.28 -28.44
N GLU A 258 13.30 2.96 -28.17
CA GLU A 258 14.65 2.37 -28.32
C GLU A 258 15.53 2.32 -27.05
N ALA A 259 15.09 2.78 -25.86
CA ALA A 259 15.94 2.69 -24.65
C ALA A 259 15.14 2.58 -23.33
N LEU A 260 14.65 1.37 -23.03
CA LEU A 260 14.03 1.03 -21.75
C LEU A 260 14.97 0.99 -20.51
N PRO A 261 16.29 0.74 -20.59
CA PRO A 261 17.11 0.59 -19.38
C PRO A 261 17.41 1.88 -18.60
N GLU A 262 17.30 3.06 -19.24
CA GLU A 262 17.80 4.32 -18.64
C GLU A 262 16.76 5.13 -17.84
N ARG A 263 15.47 4.80 -17.91
CA ARG A 263 14.39 5.76 -17.53
C ARG A 263 13.34 5.25 -16.55
N LEU A 264 13.40 3.97 -16.17
CA LEU A 264 12.86 3.55 -14.88
C LEU A 264 13.96 3.79 -13.85
N THR A 265 13.82 4.82 -13.02
CA THR A 265 14.73 4.96 -11.88
C THR A 265 14.32 3.93 -10.83
N ALA A 266 14.92 2.75 -10.94
CA ALA A 266 15.04 1.79 -9.88
C ALA A 266 16.09 2.31 -8.89
N ILE A 267 15.65 3.03 -7.86
CA ILE A 267 16.51 3.42 -6.72
C ILE A 267 16.48 2.28 -5.71
#